data_AF-A0A0A7FWZ5-F1
#
_entry.id   AF-A0A0A7FWZ5-F1
#
_cell.length_a   1.000
_cell.length_b   1.000
_cell.length_c   1.000
_cell.angle_alpha   90.00
_cell.angle_beta   90.00
_cell.angle_gamma   90.00
#
_symmetry.space_group_name_H-M   'P 1'
#
loop_
_entity.id
_entity.type
_entity.pdbx_description
1 polymer ?
#
loop_
_entity_poly.entity_id
_entity_poly.type
_entity_poly.pdbx_seq_one_letter_code
_entity_poly.pdbx_strand_id
1 'polypeptide(L)'
;MLFDKIIIKKMRELNELKGMLFYRGGEYREDIINEIKYIVGDLEVLIEEQREEFRARTKEFTLEELAMYDGRNNRPAYVAINGSVYDVTGVQGFMNGQHFGVKAGTDATDNFRRCHDNKREMLGDLRIVGVLRQ
;
A
#
# COMPACT_ATOMS: atom_id res chain seq x y z
N MET A 1 -14.61 1.85 6.17
CA MET A 1 -14.41 3.24 6.66
C MET A 1 -15.31 4.19 5.86
N LEU A 2 -15.35 5.50 6.17
CA LEU A 2 -16.18 6.47 5.44
C LEU A 2 -15.82 6.53 3.94
N PHE A 3 -14.53 6.49 3.63
CA PHE A 3 -13.97 6.45 2.28
C PHE A 3 -14.54 5.30 1.43
N ASP A 4 -14.50 4.06 1.93
CA ASP A 4 -15.01 2.89 1.20
C ASP A 4 -16.51 3.02 0.87
N LYS A 5 -17.29 3.62 1.77
CA LYS A 5 -18.72 3.86 1.54
C LYS A 5 -18.94 4.86 0.40
N ILE A 6 -18.09 5.88 0.29
CA ILE A 6 -18.15 6.88 -0.78
C ILE A 6 -17.79 6.24 -2.12
N ILE A 7 -16.70 5.47 -2.19
CA ILE A 7 -16.31 4.74 -3.41
C ILE A 7 -17.44 3.81 -3.88
N ILE A 8 -18.00 3.01 -2.97
CA ILE A 8 -19.08 2.06 -3.32
C ILE A 8 -20.29 2.81 -3.89
N LYS A 9 -20.65 3.96 -3.33
CA LYS A 9 -21.75 4.79 -3.83
C LYS A 9 -21.48 5.31 -5.25
N LYS A 10 -20.31 5.94 -5.46
CA LYS A 10 -19.90 6.47 -6.79
C LYS A 10 -19.81 5.37 -7.86
N MET A 11 -19.33 4.17 -7.49
CA MET A 11 -19.30 3.01 -8.40
C MET A 11 -20.70 2.53 -8.79
N ARG A 12 -21.69 2.60 -7.88
CA ARG A 12 -23.08 2.27 -8.23
C ARG A 12 -23.66 3.27 -9.22
N GLU A 13 -23.47 4.57 -8.98
CA GLU A 13 -23.88 5.65 -9.90
C GLU A 13 -23.26 5.45 -11.30
N LEU A 14 -21.96 5.14 -11.35
CA LEU A 14 -21.26 4.84 -12.61
C LEU A 14 -21.87 3.64 -13.36
N ASN A 15 -22.23 2.58 -12.63
CA ASN A 15 -22.85 1.39 -13.22
C ASN A 15 -24.25 1.68 -13.78
N GLU A 16 -25.03 2.53 -13.11
CA GLU A 16 -26.34 2.96 -13.59
C GLU A 16 -26.23 3.76 -14.89
N LEU A 17 -25.35 4.77 -14.92
CA LEU A 17 -25.09 5.58 -16.11
C LEU A 17 -24.57 4.76 -17.29
N LYS A 18 -23.65 3.81 -17.01
CA LYS A 18 -23.19 2.85 -18.01
C LYS A 18 -24.35 2.04 -18.59
N GLY A 19 -25.29 1.60 -17.74
CA GLY A 19 -26.51 0.93 -18.19
C GLY A 19 -27.35 1.82 -19.11
N MET A 20 -27.51 3.10 -18.80
CA MET A 20 -28.28 4.04 -19.62
C MET A 20 -27.67 4.28 -21.01
N LEU A 21 -26.34 4.25 -21.15
CA LEU A 21 -25.66 4.35 -22.45
C LEU A 21 -26.02 3.23 -23.42
N PHE A 22 -26.39 2.04 -22.92
CA PHE A 22 -26.80 0.91 -23.77
C PHE A 22 -28.17 1.14 -24.43
N TYR A 23 -29.04 1.94 -23.81
CA TYR A 23 -30.45 2.06 -24.20
C TYR A 23 -30.82 3.44 -24.77
N ARG A 24 -29.91 4.42 -24.78
CA ARG A 24 -30.18 5.80 -25.23
C ARG A 24 -29.18 6.28 -26.30
N GLY A 25 -29.69 7.01 -27.30
CA GLY A 25 -28.91 7.67 -28.36
C GLY A 25 -29.22 9.16 -28.47
N GLY A 26 -28.44 9.90 -29.26
CA GLY A 26 -28.58 11.36 -29.42
C GLY A 26 -28.00 12.17 -28.25
N GLU A 27 -28.52 13.39 -28.03
CA GLU A 27 -28.05 14.33 -26.99
C GLU A 27 -28.04 13.73 -25.57
N TYR A 28 -29.01 12.87 -25.24
CA TYR A 28 -29.03 12.13 -23.97
C TYR A 28 -27.77 11.30 -23.72
N ARG A 29 -27.09 10.84 -24.77
CA ARG A 29 -25.85 10.08 -24.65
C ARG A 29 -24.68 10.97 -24.25
N GLU A 30 -24.63 12.20 -24.74
CA GLU A 30 -23.57 13.16 -24.39
C GLU A 30 -23.67 13.60 -22.93
N ASP A 31 -24.88 13.86 -22.44
CA ASP A 31 -25.12 14.19 -21.03
C ASP A 31 -24.67 13.06 -20.10
N ILE A 32 -25.03 11.82 -20.41
CA ILE A 32 -24.60 10.64 -19.63
C ILE A 32 -23.06 10.50 -19.66
N ILE A 33 -22.41 10.75 -20.81
CA ILE A 33 -20.95 10.72 -20.90
C ILE A 33 -20.33 11.82 -20.03
N ASN A 34 -20.89 13.02 -20.02
CA ASN A 34 -20.40 14.13 -19.20
C ASN A 34 -20.55 13.84 -17.71
N GLU A 35 -21.66 13.21 -17.30
CA GLU A 35 -21.87 12.80 -15.91
C GLU A 35 -20.90 11.70 -15.49
N ILE A 36 -20.62 10.72 -16.36
CA ILE A 36 -19.58 9.71 -16.13
C ILE A 36 -18.21 10.37 -15.94
N LYS A 37 -17.84 11.33 -16.79
CA LYS A 37 -16.56 12.05 -16.67
C LYS A 37 -16.46 12.77 -15.33
N TYR A 38 -17.54 13.40 -14.87
CA TYR A 38 -17.57 14.07 -13.57
C TYR A 38 -17.35 13.08 -12.42
N ILE A 39 -18.04 11.92 -12.43
CA ILE A 39 -17.84 10.88 -11.41
C ILE A 39 -16.41 10.34 -11.42
N VAL A 40 -15.81 10.13 -12.59
CA VAL A 40 -14.41 9.69 -12.69
C VAL A 40 -13.48 10.75 -12.10
N GLY A 41 -13.68 12.04 -12.42
CA GLY A 41 -12.91 13.13 -11.83
C GLY A 41 -13.02 13.20 -10.30
N ASP A 42 -14.23 13.03 -9.75
CA ASP A 42 -14.43 12.95 -8.30
C ASP A 42 -13.65 11.76 -7.68
N LEU A 43 -13.68 10.60 -8.34
CA LEU A 43 -12.96 9.42 -7.88
C LEU A 43 -11.44 9.62 -7.92
N GLU A 44 -10.92 10.29 -8.95
CA GLU A 44 -9.51 10.64 -9.05
C GLU A 44 -9.08 11.54 -7.87
N VAL A 45 -9.85 12.59 -7.57
CA VAL A 45 -9.57 13.48 -6.43
C VAL A 45 -9.60 12.72 -5.11
N LEU A 46 -10.62 11.90 -4.88
CA LEU A 46 -10.74 11.09 -3.65
C LEU A 46 -9.55 10.14 -3.47
N ILE A 47 -9.09 9.51 -4.55
CA ILE A 47 -7.94 8.59 -4.52
C ILE A 47 -6.66 9.36 -4.20
N GLU A 48 -6.45 10.53 -4.80
CA GLU A 48 -5.28 11.35 -4.51
C GLU A 48 -5.29 11.89 -3.08
N GLU A 49 -6.43 12.31 -2.54
CA GLU A 49 -6.57 12.69 -1.13
C GLU A 49 -6.20 11.53 -0.20
N GLN A 50 -6.73 10.33 -0.46
CA GLN A 50 -6.39 9.15 0.35
C GLN A 50 -4.90 8.80 0.24
N ARG A 51 -4.31 8.92 -0.97
CA ARG A 51 -2.88 8.70 -1.19
C ARG A 51 -2.04 9.71 -0.42
N GLU A 52 -2.37 10.99 -0.44
CA GLU A 52 -1.65 12.03 0.30
C GLU A 52 -1.81 11.85 1.80
N GLU A 53 -2.99 11.48 2.30
CA GLU A 53 -3.15 11.11 3.71
C GLU A 53 -2.34 9.88 4.09
N PHE A 54 -2.23 8.90 3.20
CA PHE A 54 -1.38 7.72 3.41
C PHE A 54 0.10 8.12 3.44
N ARG A 55 0.57 8.93 2.50
CA ARG A 55 1.95 9.46 2.48
C ARG A 55 2.25 10.26 3.73
N ALA A 56 1.36 11.17 4.13
CA ALA A 56 1.53 11.99 5.32
C ALA A 56 1.61 11.16 6.62
N ARG A 57 0.96 9.98 6.66
CA ARG A 57 0.97 9.08 7.83
C ARG A 57 2.01 7.96 7.75
N THR A 58 2.66 7.78 6.60
CA THR A 58 3.63 6.70 6.39
C THR A 58 5.04 7.25 6.53
N LYS A 59 5.85 6.62 7.38
CA LYS A 59 7.26 6.98 7.50
C LYS A 59 8.03 6.50 6.27
N GLU A 60 8.77 7.40 5.64
CA GLU A 60 9.80 7.04 4.69
C GLU A 60 11.11 6.77 5.42
N PHE A 61 11.86 5.77 4.94
CA PHE A 61 13.19 5.45 5.41
C PHE A 61 14.15 5.53 4.23
N THR A 62 15.31 6.15 4.41
CA THR A 62 16.49 5.82 3.60
C THR A 62 17.11 4.50 4.07
N LEU A 63 18.06 3.95 3.31
CA LEU A 63 18.82 2.78 3.75
C LEU A 63 19.62 3.06 5.03
N GLU A 64 20.17 4.27 5.17
CA GLU A 64 20.92 4.69 6.35
C GLU A 64 20.02 4.82 7.58
N GLU A 65 18.82 5.38 7.42
CA GLU A 65 17.84 5.45 8.49
C GLU A 65 17.35 4.06 8.88
N LEU A 66 17.07 3.19 7.90
CA LEU A 66 16.67 1.81 8.14
C LEU A 66 17.75 1.05 8.92
N ALA A 67 19.04 1.25 8.61
CA ALA A 67 20.16 0.62 9.30
C ALA A 67 20.22 0.90 10.81
N MET A 68 19.56 1.95 11.29
CA MET A 68 19.48 2.26 12.72
C MET A 68 18.51 1.33 13.49
N TYR A 69 17.68 0.56 12.78
CA TYR A 69 16.69 -0.38 13.32
C TYR A 69 17.19 -1.83 13.18
N ASP A 70 18.32 -2.11 13.83
CA ASP A 70 19.07 -3.37 13.70
C ASP A 70 18.70 -4.45 14.73
N GLY A 71 17.73 -4.19 15.61
CA GLY A 71 17.31 -5.14 16.64
C GLY A 71 18.32 -5.34 17.79
N ARG A 72 19.38 -4.53 17.87
CA ARG A 72 20.44 -4.66 18.88
C ARG A 72 20.28 -3.60 19.96
N ASN A 73 20.80 -3.89 21.16
CA ASN A 73 20.78 -2.95 22.29
C ASN A 73 19.35 -2.42 22.59
N ASN A 74 18.35 -3.32 22.54
CA ASN A 74 16.92 -3.00 22.69
C ASN A 74 16.34 -2.03 21.65
N ARG A 75 17.04 -1.77 20.53
CA ARG A 75 16.45 -1.06 19.39
C ARG A 75 15.47 -1.95 18.64
N PRO A 76 14.44 -1.39 17.99
CA PRO A 76 13.58 -2.15 17.10
C PRO A 76 14.37 -2.78 15.95
N ALA A 77 13.85 -3.87 15.39
CA ALA A 77 14.42 -4.60 14.26
C ALA A 77 13.51 -4.46 13.05
N TYR A 78 13.93 -3.76 12.00
CA TYR A 78 13.13 -3.57 10.80
C TYR A 78 13.80 -4.17 9.55
N VAL A 79 13.03 -4.58 8.55
CA VAL A 79 13.55 -5.01 7.24
C VAL A 79 12.69 -4.44 6.12
N ALA A 80 13.31 -4.05 5.01
CA ALA A 80 12.56 -3.68 3.81
C ALA A 80 12.37 -4.91 2.90
N ILE A 81 11.16 -5.10 2.38
CA ILE A 81 10.82 -6.14 1.40
C ILE A 81 9.90 -5.51 0.36
N ASN A 82 10.34 -5.49 -0.89
CA ASN A 82 9.63 -4.87 -2.02
C ASN A 82 9.20 -3.42 -1.71
N GLY A 83 10.10 -2.64 -1.08
CA GLY A 83 9.86 -1.24 -0.72
C GLY A 83 8.99 -1.01 0.52
N SER A 84 8.39 -2.04 1.12
CA SER A 84 7.67 -1.91 2.41
C SER A 84 8.61 -2.24 3.57
N VAL A 85 8.58 -1.44 4.64
CA VAL A 85 9.40 -1.67 5.84
C VAL A 85 8.55 -2.37 6.90
N TYR A 86 8.95 -3.58 7.26
CA TYR A 86 8.28 -4.44 8.22
C TYR A 86 8.98 -4.41 9.57
N ASP A 87 8.18 -4.35 10.63
CA ASP A 87 8.64 -4.52 12.01
C ASP A 87 8.80 -6.01 12.32
N VAL A 88 10.05 -6.45 12.47
CA VAL A 88 10.40 -7.83 12.85
C VAL A 88 10.89 -7.91 14.31
N THR A 89 10.64 -6.86 15.11
CA THR A 89 10.98 -6.85 16.53
C THR A 89 10.24 -7.97 17.27
N GLY A 90 10.98 -8.82 18.00
CA GLY A 90 10.40 -9.92 18.76
C GLY A 90 9.98 -11.14 17.92
N VAL A 91 10.14 -11.11 16.60
CA VAL A 91 9.94 -12.28 15.75
C VAL A 91 11.01 -13.31 16.08
N GLN A 92 10.61 -14.54 16.44
CA GLN A 92 11.53 -15.60 16.86
C GLN A 92 12.65 -15.85 15.84
N GLY A 93 12.34 -15.77 14.55
CA GLY A 93 13.32 -15.92 13.47
C GLY A 93 14.39 -14.81 13.42
N PHE A 94 14.11 -13.63 13.98
CA PHE A 94 14.99 -12.47 14.01
C PHE A 94 15.59 -12.17 15.40
N MET A 95 15.59 -13.15 16.30
CA MET A 95 16.25 -13.01 17.60
C MET A 95 17.72 -12.56 17.41
N ASN A 96 18.12 -11.50 18.10
CA ASN A 96 19.42 -10.80 17.96
C ASN A 96 19.61 -10.02 16.66
N GLY A 97 18.54 -9.69 15.95
CA GLY A 97 18.58 -8.81 14.77
C GLY A 97 19.03 -9.50 13.48
N GLN A 98 18.93 -10.82 13.40
CA GLN A 98 19.28 -11.56 12.18
C GLN A 98 18.46 -12.83 11.99
N HIS A 99 18.22 -13.19 10.72
CA HIS A 99 17.53 -14.40 10.29
C HIS A 99 18.29 -15.04 9.12
N PHE A 100 18.94 -16.19 9.34
CA PHE A 100 19.71 -16.90 8.30
C PHE A 100 20.64 -16.00 7.44
N GLY A 101 21.38 -15.10 8.09
CA GLY A 101 22.31 -14.18 7.41
C GLY A 101 21.68 -12.90 6.88
N VAL A 102 20.35 -12.79 6.86
CA VAL A 102 19.64 -11.51 6.68
C VAL A 102 19.73 -10.73 7.97
N LYS A 103 20.21 -9.49 7.90
CA LYS A 103 20.30 -8.60 9.07
C LYS A 103 19.08 -7.69 9.10
N ALA A 104 18.59 -7.38 10.30
CA ALA A 104 17.71 -6.24 10.48
C ALA A 104 18.46 -4.94 10.12
N GLY A 105 17.70 -3.94 9.69
CA GLY A 105 18.19 -2.67 9.19
C GLY A 105 18.62 -2.69 7.72
N THR A 106 18.21 -3.69 6.93
CA THR A 106 18.57 -3.78 5.50
C THR A 106 17.37 -4.00 4.59
N ASP A 107 17.57 -3.77 3.29
CA ASP A 107 16.69 -4.29 2.25
C ASP A 107 16.93 -5.80 2.09
N ALA A 108 15.93 -6.59 2.46
CA ALA A 108 15.92 -8.03 2.40
C ALA A 108 15.15 -8.58 1.20
N THR A 109 14.78 -7.74 0.21
CA THR A 109 13.93 -8.11 -0.93
C THR A 109 14.47 -9.33 -1.68
N ASP A 110 15.77 -9.32 -2.02
CA ASP A 110 16.38 -10.44 -2.77
C ASP A 110 16.45 -11.73 -1.95
N ASN A 111 16.75 -11.62 -0.66
CA ASN A 111 16.78 -12.76 0.26
C ASN A 111 15.38 -13.35 0.44
N PHE A 112 14.38 -12.49 0.62
CA PHE A 112 12.99 -12.90 0.74
C PHE A 112 12.50 -13.61 -0.52
N ARG A 113 12.79 -13.06 -1.71
CA ARG A 113 12.49 -13.71 -2.98
C ARG A 113 13.14 -15.09 -3.09
N ARG A 114 14.42 -15.23 -2.74
CA ARG A 114 15.16 -16.50 -2.86
C ARG A 114 14.68 -17.57 -1.86
N CYS A 115 14.41 -17.18 -0.62
CA CYS A 115 14.07 -18.14 0.44
C CYS A 115 12.58 -18.46 0.51
N HIS A 116 11.72 -17.51 0.11
CA HIS A 116 10.28 -17.60 0.30
C HIS A 116 9.49 -17.45 -0.99
N ASP A 117 10.13 -17.29 -2.15
CA ASP A 117 9.46 -17.12 -3.46
C ASP A 117 8.41 -15.99 -3.45
N ASN A 118 8.70 -14.92 -2.71
CA ASN A 118 7.79 -13.78 -2.47
C ASN A 118 6.43 -14.15 -1.86
N LYS A 119 6.29 -15.33 -1.24
CA LYS A 119 5.03 -15.77 -0.63
C LYS A 119 4.66 -14.89 0.56
N ARG A 120 3.61 -14.08 0.40
CA ARG A 120 3.13 -13.14 1.42
C ARG A 120 2.76 -13.80 2.75
N GLU A 121 2.36 -15.07 2.73
CA GLU A 121 2.08 -15.87 3.94
C GLU A 121 3.27 -15.89 4.92
N MET A 122 4.50 -15.77 4.42
CA MET A 122 5.72 -15.75 5.25
C MET A 122 5.88 -14.42 6.00
N LEU A 123 5.19 -13.37 5.57
CA LEU A 123 5.16 -12.08 6.26
C LEU A 123 4.06 -12.05 7.34
N GLY A 124 3.15 -13.02 7.38
CA GLY A 124 2.08 -13.12 8.37
C GLY A 124 1.37 -11.79 8.64
N ASP A 125 1.21 -11.48 9.93
CA ASP A 125 0.64 -10.22 10.41
C ASP A 125 1.72 -9.18 10.79
N LEU A 126 2.92 -9.27 10.21
CA LEU A 126 3.98 -8.31 10.50
C LEU A 126 3.51 -6.90 10.17
N ARG A 127 3.65 -6.02 11.15
CA ARG A 127 3.23 -4.62 11.03
C ARG A 127 4.15 -3.90 10.03
N ILE A 128 3.55 -3.27 9.04
CA ILE A 128 4.25 -2.31 8.18
C ILE A 128 4.41 -1.00 8.95
N VAL A 129 5.65 -0.53 9.07
CA VAL A 129 6.02 0.70 9.80
C VAL A 129 6.46 1.83 8.88
N GLY A 130 6.54 1.58 7.58
CA GLY A 130 6.83 2.59 6.59
C GLY A 130 7.18 2.01 5.24
N VAL A 131 7.83 2.83 4.42
CA VAL A 131 8.32 2.48 3.09
C VAL A 131 9.80 2.84 2.96
N LEU A 132 10.53 2.04 2.20
CA LEU A 132 11.91 2.32 1.83
C LEU A 132 11.89 3.25 0.62
N ARG A 133 12.44 4.45 0.80
CA ARG A 133 12.67 5.41 -0.27
C ARG A 133 13.85 4.93 -1.11
N GLN A 134 13.61 4.75 -2.40
CA GLN A 134 14.64 4.45 -3.40
C GLN A 134 15.27 5.74 -3.93
#